data_AF-A0A3N1DAP4-F1
#
_entry.id   AF-A0A3N1DAP4-F1
#
_cell.length_a   1.000
_cell.length_b   1.000
_cell.length_c   1.000
_cell.angle_alpha   90.00
_cell.angle_beta   90.00
_cell.angle_gamma   90.00
#
_symmetry.space_group_name_H-M   'P 1'
#
loop_
_entity.id
_entity.type
_entity.pdbx_description
1 polymer ?
#
loop_
_entity_poly.entity_id
_entity_poly.type
_entity_poly.pdbx_seq_one_letter_code
_entity_poly.pdbx_strand_id
1 'polypeptide(L)'
;MKLVTRKQWGARSPRTAASHLAGTKGVKVHYTGSRVDPRMADDHDRCAALVRQIQNGHMDGNGWNDIGYSFCVCPHRYVFEGRGLHKLPAANGAGLNSGHYAVLGMVGNEGLTVPNDAMLHGIRDAIDHVRAKGGAGKEIKGHRDGYSTDCPGAKLYKWVKDGAPRPKGDPTPEPVPDPETAAAALTLVLDLGTEGSVTVAPGARLSIPWTVEHADPSGLHAAKSAAWLPKAADWHLVTFSAIVTGHQKGERLKLVIGEYERTGNIRLKDHFGEDKIGHGTRTEHTVSGLVWLSGDHGYRADLVNHGAESVTVASARLRIAR
;
A
#
# COMPACT_ATOMS: atom_id res chain seq x y z
N MET A 1 -7.39 8.47 20.83
CA MET A 1 -6.84 7.41 19.95
C MET A 1 -7.77 7.17 18.77
N LYS A 2 -7.26 7.31 17.53
CA LYS A 2 -7.96 6.90 16.30
C LYS A 2 -7.61 5.44 15.97
N LEU A 3 -8.32 4.48 16.56
CA LEU A 3 -8.03 3.05 16.38
C LEU A 3 -8.59 2.54 15.04
N VAL A 4 -7.77 1.87 14.25
CA VAL A 4 -8.17 1.11 13.06
C VAL A 4 -8.09 -0.37 13.40
N THR A 5 -9.26 -1.00 13.54
CA THR A 5 -9.40 -2.43 13.86
C THR A 5 -8.87 -3.31 12.73
N ARG A 6 -8.54 -4.56 13.07
CA ARG A 6 -8.15 -5.58 12.08
C ARG A 6 -9.09 -5.67 10.87
N LYS A 7 -10.39 -5.62 11.10
CA LYS A 7 -11.39 -5.65 10.02
C LYS A 7 -11.28 -4.43 9.10
N GLN A 8 -11.11 -3.24 9.67
CA GLN A 8 -11.09 -1.98 8.91
C GLN A 8 -9.88 -1.87 7.99
N TRP A 9 -8.70 -2.36 8.39
CA TRP A 9 -7.52 -2.35 7.51
C TRP A 9 -7.40 -3.60 6.62
N GLY A 10 -8.38 -4.51 6.65
CA GLY A 10 -8.39 -5.70 5.81
C GLY A 10 -7.34 -6.73 6.22
N ALA A 11 -7.19 -6.95 7.53
CA ALA A 11 -6.28 -7.97 8.07
C ALA A 11 -6.66 -9.37 7.59
N ARG A 12 -5.64 -10.15 7.22
CA ARG A 12 -5.80 -11.62 7.11
C ARG A 12 -6.00 -12.23 8.50
N SER A 13 -6.67 -13.37 8.54
CA SER A 13 -6.78 -14.19 9.74
C SER A 13 -5.40 -14.72 10.16
N PRO A 14 -5.07 -14.71 11.47
CA PRO A 14 -3.88 -15.40 11.97
C PRO A 14 -3.89 -16.89 11.61
N ARG A 15 -2.72 -17.49 11.34
CA ARG A 15 -2.58 -18.95 11.11
C ARG A 15 -2.98 -19.75 12.34
N THR A 16 -2.66 -19.24 13.52
CA THR A 16 -3.07 -19.77 14.82
C THR A 16 -3.30 -18.64 15.80
N ALA A 17 -4.05 -18.92 16.88
CA ALA A 17 -4.30 -17.94 17.94
C ALA A 17 -2.99 -17.56 18.64
N ALA A 18 -2.82 -16.27 18.93
CA ALA A 18 -1.71 -15.81 19.75
C ALA A 18 -1.91 -16.23 21.20
N SER A 19 -0.84 -16.61 21.89
CA SER A 19 -0.86 -16.89 23.32
C SER A 19 -1.35 -15.66 24.10
N HIS A 20 -2.10 -15.92 25.18
CA HIS A 20 -2.60 -14.87 26.04
C HIS A 20 -1.47 -14.14 26.76
N LEU A 21 -1.60 -12.82 26.87
CA LEU A 21 -0.67 -11.93 27.57
C LEU A 21 -1.41 -11.22 28.70
N ALA A 22 -1.18 -11.66 29.94
CA ALA A 22 -1.87 -11.10 31.11
C ALA A 22 -1.45 -9.65 31.41
N GLY A 23 -0.17 -9.34 31.23
CA GLY A 23 0.41 -8.02 31.46
C GLY A 23 1.87 -7.96 31.04
N THR A 24 2.45 -6.77 31.05
CA THR A 24 3.84 -6.53 30.61
C THR A 24 4.53 -5.47 31.46
N LYS A 25 5.85 -5.35 31.38
CA LYS A 25 6.61 -4.25 32.03
C LYS A 25 6.35 -2.89 31.36
N GLY A 26 5.84 -2.89 30.12
CA GLY A 26 5.52 -1.68 29.37
C GLY A 26 5.53 -1.90 27.86
N VAL A 27 6.12 -0.97 27.11
CA VAL A 27 6.16 -0.97 25.65
C VAL A 27 7.59 -0.89 25.10
N LYS A 28 7.85 -1.65 24.03
CA LYS A 28 8.99 -1.44 23.14
C LYS A 28 8.51 -0.77 21.85
N VAL A 29 9.14 0.34 21.48
CA VAL A 29 8.93 1.06 20.23
C VAL A 29 9.80 0.43 19.15
N HIS A 30 9.21 0.27 17.96
CA HIS A 30 9.79 -0.30 16.76
C HIS A 30 9.70 0.67 15.58
N TYR A 31 10.48 0.41 14.54
CA TYR A 31 10.36 1.03 13.22
C TYR A 31 10.26 -0.05 12.13
N THR A 32 9.92 0.32 10.90
CA THR A 32 9.73 -0.65 9.80
C THR A 32 11.06 -1.29 9.38
N GLY A 33 12.19 -0.58 9.51
CA GLY A 33 13.52 -1.11 9.21
C GLY A 33 13.81 -1.39 7.73
N SER A 34 12.89 -1.01 6.85
CA SER A 34 13.03 -1.01 5.40
C SER A 34 12.48 0.29 4.82
N ARG A 35 12.64 0.54 3.51
CA ARG A 35 12.14 1.73 2.84
C ARG A 35 10.62 1.88 3.04
N VAL A 36 10.21 3.03 3.56
CA VAL A 36 8.80 3.45 3.62
C VAL A 36 8.57 4.55 2.58
N ASP A 37 7.52 4.43 1.77
CA ASP A 37 7.20 5.41 0.73
C ASP A 37 7.00 6.81 1.36
N PRO A 38 7.77 7.84 0.97
CA PRO A 38 7.65 9.18 1.55
C PRO A 38 6.25 9.79 1.38
N ARG A 39 5.50 9.41 0.33
CA ARG A 39 4.12 9.86 0.11
C ARG A 39 3.16 9.47 1.23
N MET A 40 3.54 8.49 2.05
CA MET A 40 2.76 8.13 3.24
C MET A 40 2.67 9.25 4.27
N ALA A 41 3.51 10.28 4.21
CA ALA A 41 3.39 11.44 5.09
C ALA A 41 2.06 12.18 4.88
N ASP A 42 1.59 12.23 3.62
CA ASP A 42 0.48 13.10 3.19
C ASP A 42 -0.72 12.29 2.67
N ASP A 43 -0.55 10.99 2.40
CA ASP A 43 -1.57 10.10 1.86
C ASP A 43 -1.94 9.00 2.87
N HIS A 44 -3.05 9.20 3.58
CA HIS A 44 -3.52 8.26 4.59
C HIS A 44 -3.94 6.90 4.01
N ASP A 45 -4.42 6.86 2.77
CA ASP A 45 -4.97 5.64 2.17
C ASP A 45 -3.89 4.57 1.96
N ARG A 46 -2.61 5.00 1.85
CA ARG A 46 -1.45 4.11 1.80
C ARG A 46 -1.16 3.39 3.12
N CYS A 47 -1.64 3.90 4.25
CA CYS A 47 -1.28 3.38 5.57
C CYS A 47 -1.76 1.94 5.76
N ALA A 48 -3.02 1.64 5.43
CA ALA A 48 -3.56 0.29 5.55
C ALA A 48 -2.84 -0.70 4.62
N ALA A 49 -2.42 -0.26 3.43
CA ALA A 49 -1.66 -1.08 2.49
C ALA A 49 -0.29 -1.49 3.05
N LEU A 50 0.45 -0.56 3.66
CA LEU A 50 1.72 -0.90 4.32
C LEU A 50 1.52 -1.88 5.48
N VAL A 51 0.48 -1.72 6.29
CA VAL A 51 0.19 -2.66 7.39
C VAL A 51 -0.10 -4.07 6.85
N ARG A 52 -0.86 -4.19 5.74
CA ARG A 52 -1.08 -5.48 5.06
C ARG A 52 0.21 -6.06 4.49
N GLN A 53 1.07 -5.23 3.89
CA GLN A 53 2.37 -5.66 3.37
C GLN A 53 3.24 -6.23 4.50
N ILE A 54 3.30 -5.55 5.65
CA ILE A 54 4.04 -6.03 6.83
C ILE A 54 3.44 -7.35 7.35
N GLN A 55 2.11 -7.47 7.43
CA GLN A 55 1.47 -8.72 7.81
C GLN A 55 1.84 -9.87 6.86
N ASN A 56 1.77 -9.64 5.54
CA ASN A 56 2.14 -10.64 4.54
C ASN A 56 3.61 -11.04 4.65
N GLY A 57 4.52 -10.06 4.80
CA GLY A 57 5.95 -10.35 5.00
C GLY A 57 6.20 -11.23 6.24
N HIS A 58 5.52 -10.96 7.35
CA HIS A 58 5.63 -11.79 8.55
C HIS A 58 5.04 -13.19 8.36
N MET A 59 3.88 -13.31 7.73
CA MET A 59 3.16 -14.59 7.62
C MET A 59 3.69 -15.50 6.52
N ASP A 60 4.10 -14.93 5.39
CA ASP A 60 4.50 -15.67 4.20
C ASP A 60 6.03 -15.69 4.05
N GLY A 61 6.72 -14.63 4.48
CA GLY A 61 8.19 -14.57 4.49
C GLY A 61 8.79 -15.23 5.72
N ASN A 62 8.39 -14.81 6.92
CA ASN A 62 8.97 -15.32 8.17
C ASN A 62 8.26 -16.58 8.71
N GLY A 63 7.14 -16.99 8.12
CA GLY A 63 6.32 -18.11 8.59
C GLY A 63 5.60 -17.86 9.92
N TRP A 64 5.46 -16.60 10.35
CA TRP A 64 4.82 -16.29 11.62
C TRP A 64 3.30 -16.45 11.57
N ASN A 65 2.68 -16.59 12.73
CA ASN A 65 1.23 -16.75 12.84
C ASN A 65 0.44 -15.51 12.37
N ASP A 66 1.02 -14.32 12.52
CA ASP A 66 0.40 -13.03 12.22
C ASP A 66 1.47 -11.94 12.22
N ILE A 67 1.08 -10.69 11.92
CA ILE A 67 1.91 -9.50 12.13
C ILE A 67 2.56 -9.52 13.52
N GLY A 68 3.86 -9.18 13.61
CA GLY A 68 4.62 -9.31 14.85
C GLY A 68 4.32 -8.24 15.91
N TYR A 69 3.76 -7.11 15.50
CA TYR A 69 3.51 -5.97 16.38
C TYR A 69 2.14 -6.04 17.06
N SER A 70 2.05 -5.48 18.26
CA SER A 70 0.77 -5.30 18.97
C SER A 70 -0.06 -4.22 18.30
N PHE A 71 0.57 -3.08 17.95
CA PHE A 71 -0.03 -1.95 17.24
C PHE A 71 0.98 -1.34 16.26
N CYS A 72 0.47 -0.76 15.17
CA CYS A 72 1.25 0.03 14.21
C CYS A 72 0.69 1.45 14.14
N VAL A 73 1.55 2.46 14.01
CA VAL A 73 1.14 3.86 14.05
C VAL A 73 1.63 4.57 12.81
N CYS A 74 0.70 5.12 12.06
CA CYS A 74 0.98 5.84 10.83
C CYS A 74 1.27 7.34 11.11
N PRO A 75 1.81 8.09 10.14
CA PRO A 75 2.11 9.52 10.31
C PRO A 75 0.86 10.40 10.48
N HIS A 76 -0.35 9.85 10.39
CA HIS A 76 -1.61 10.59 10.51
C HIS A 76 -2.29 10.39 11.89
N ARG A 77 -1.57 9.91 12.91
CA ARG A 77 -2.07 9.61 14.28
C ARG A 77 -3.02 8.41 14.39
N TYR A 78 -3.27 7.68 13.30
CA TYR A 78 -4.06 6.45 13.37
C TYR A 78 -3.23 5.30 13.93
N VAL A 79 -3.85 4.53 14.82
CA VAL A 79 -3.27 3.36 15.47
C VAL A 79 -3.94 2.13 14.88
N PHE A 80 -3.22 1.36 14.08
CA PHE A 80 -3.67 0.11 13.49
C PHE A 80 -3.48 -1.04 14.48
N GLU A 81 -4.55 -1.76 14.75
CA GLU A 81 -4.52 -2.96 15.59
C GLU A 81 -3.75 -4.08 14.87
N GLY A 82 -2.59 -4.46 15.43
CA GLY A 82 -1.84 -5.64 15.01
C GLY A 82 -2.40 -6.87 15.72
N ARG A 83 -1.58 -7.52 16.55
CA ARG A 83 -2.08 -8.59 17.45
C ARG A 83 -3.06 -8.04 18.49
N GLY A 84 -2.89 -6.79 18.91
CA GLY A 84 -3.78 -6.10 19.84
C GLY A 84 -3.51 -6.43 21.31
N LEU A 85 -4.47 -6.07 22.16
CA LEU A 85 -4.41 -6.27 23.60
C LEU A 85 -4.43 -7.77 23.96
N HIS A 86 -3.76 -8.11 25.07
CA HIS A 86 -3.74 -9.45 25.65
C HIS A 86 -3.27 -10.58 24.73
N LYS A 87 -2.55 -10.24 23.67
CA LYS A 87 -1.94 -11.19 22.73
C LYS A 87 -0.44 -10.99 22.67
N LEU A 88 0.29 -12.08 22.83
CA LEU A 88 1.76 -12.08 22.82
C LEU A 88 2.30 -11.53 21.48
N PRO A 89 3.08 -10.42 21.46
CA PRO A 89 3.76 -9.95 20.25
C PRO A 89 4.82 -10.95 19.79
N ALA A 90 5.35 -10.77 18.57
CA ALA A 90 6.49 -11.54 18.08
C ALA A 90 7.73 -10.67 17.76
N ALA A 91 7.60 -9.34 17.83
CA ALA A 91 8.60 -8.41 17.33
C ALA A 91 9.79 -8.14 18.29
N ASN A 92 9.71 -8.49 19.57
CA ASN A 92 10.74 -8.10 20.55
C ASN A 92 11.95 -9.05 20.58
N GLY A 93 11.86 -10.21 19.95
CA GLY A 93 12.86 -11.27 19.98
C GLY A 93 12.45 -12.46 20.86
N ALA A 94 13.07 -13.62 20.61
CA ALA A 94 12.82 -14.84 21.37
C ALA A 94 13.08 -14.62 22.87
N GLY A 95 12.16 -15.09 23.71
CA GLY A 95 12.21 -14.89 25.18
C GLY A 95 11.85 -13.49 25.68
N LEU A 96 11.69 -12.50 24.80
CA LEU A 96 11.46 -11.10 25.18
C LEU A 96 10.03 -10.61 24.93
N ASN A 97 9.25 -11.35 24.15
CA ASN A 97 7.90 -10.96 23.73
C ASN A 97 6.90 -10.79 24.88
N SER A 98 7.05 -11.54 25.97
CA SER A 98 6.18 -11.42 27.15
C SER A 98 6.52 -10.20 28.02
N GLY A 99 7.68 -9.59 27.84
CA GLY A 99 8.15 -8.46 28.65
C GLY A 99 7.47 -7.14 28.31
N HIS A 100 7.07 -6.94 27.05
CA HIS A 100 6.59 -5.66 26.53
C HIS A 100 5.61 -5.84 25.38
N TYR A 101 4.60 -4.97 25.27
CA TYR A 101 3.90 -4.78 24.00
C TYR A 101 4.85 -4.21 22.96
N ALA A 102 4.60 -4.49 21.67
CA ALA A 102 5.41 -3.97 20.56
C ALA A 102 4.60 -2.95 19.76
N VAL A 103 5.03 -1.69 19.74
CA VAL A 103 4.39 -0.60 18.98
C VAL A 103 5.31 -0.17 17.85
N LEU A 104 4.87 -0.33 16.61
CA LEU A 104 5.59 0.08 15.41
C LEU A 104 5.25 1.53 15.05
N GLY A 105 6.24 2.40 14.98
CA GLY A 105 6.14 3.64 14.21
C GLY A 105 6.43 3.37 12.75
N MET A 106 5.52 3.74 11.84
CA MET A 106 5.62 3.42 10.41
C MET A 106 6.59 4.36 9.68
N VAL A 107 7.83 4.37 10.13
CA VAL A 107 8.99 5.01 9.48
C VAL A 107 10.02 3.97 9.11
N GLY A 108 10.73 4.22 8.01
CA GLY A 108 11.78 3.37 7.50
C GLY A 108 13.18 3.80 7.93
N ASN A 109 14.18 3.03 7.49
CA ASN A 109 15.56 3.49 7.40
C ASN A 109 15.82 4.33 6.13
N GLU A 110 14.94 4.23 5.13
CA GLU A 110 14.93 4.99 3.88
C GLU A 110 13.52 5.51 3.56
N GLY A 111 13.43 6.60 2.77
CA GLY A 111 12.16 7.25 2.41
C GLY A 111 11.57 8.07 3.57
N LEU A 112 10.37 7.72 4.05
CA LEU A 112 9.80 8.35 5.25
C LEU A 112 10.56 7.90 6.50
N THR A 113 11.57 8.67 6.92
CA THR A 113 12.46 8.29 8.03
C THR A 113 12.27 9.10 9.31
N VAL A 114 11.59 10.25 9.25
CA VAL A 114 11.36 11.13 10.40
C VAL A 114 9.93 10.89 10.93
N PRO A 115 9.75 10.53 12.21
CA PRO A 115 8.42 10.51 12.80
C PRO A 115 7.94 11.95 13.01
N ASN A 116 6.77 12.29 12.46
CA ASN A 116 6.11 13.57 12.73
C ASN A 116 5.36 13.55 14.08
N ASP A 117 4.90 14.70 14.54
CA ASP A 117 4.21 14.81 15.83
C ASP A 117 2.93 13.97 15.90
N ALA A 118 2.18 13.88 14.80
CA ALA A 118 1.00 13.03 14.71
C ALA A 118 1.33 11.55 14.96
N MET A 119 2.43 11.03 14.41
CA MET A 119 2.92 9.69 14.71
C MET A 119 3.32 9.55 16.18
N LEU A 120 4.05 10.52 16.74
CA LEU A 120 4.48 10.47 18.14
C LEU A 120 3.26 10.50 19.10
N HIS A 121 2.24 11.31 18.80
CA HIS A 121 0.96 11.27 19.50
C HIS A 121 0.27 9.92 19.37
N GLY A 122 0.26 9.31 18.18
CA GLY A 122 -0.33 7.99 17.97
C GLY A 122 0.40 6.88 18.73
N ILE A 123 1.73 6.92 18.79
CA ILE A 123 2.54 5.99 19.59
C ILE A 123 2.21 6.16 21.07
N ARG A 124 2.07 7.41 21.53
CA ARG A 124 1.63 7.70 22.90
C ARG A 124 0.21 7.22 23.18
N ASP A 125 -0.71 7.40 22.24
CA ASP A 125 -2.09 6.90 22.35
C ASP A 125 -2.11 5.38 22.47
N ALA A 126 -1.29 4.66 21.70
CA ALA A 126 -1.14 3.21 21.80
C ALA A 126 -0.55 2.78 23.16
N ILE A 127 0.47 3.49 23.65
CA ILE A 127 1.08 3.23 24.97
C ILE A 127 0.06 3.43 26.09
N ASP A 128 -0.68 4.53 26.06
CA ASP A 128 -1.69 4.83 27.08
C ASP A 128 -2.84 3.80 27.00
N HIS A 129 -3.19 3.34 25.79
CA HIS A 129 -4.19 2.30 25.58
C HIS A 129 -3.78 0.93 26.18
N VAL A 130 -2.55 0.46 25.94
CA VAL A 130 -2.09 -0.82 26.51
C VAL A 130 -1.90 -0.76 28.02
N ARG A 131 -1.61 0.41 28.58
CA ARG A 131 -1.59 0.62 30.04
C ARG A 131 -2.99 0.54 30.62
N ALA A 132 -3.93 1.29 30.04
CA ALA A 132 -5.30 1.37 30.53
C ALA A 132 -6.06 0.04 30.40
N LYS A 133 -5.81 -0.72 29.32
CA LYS A 133 -6.64 -1.88 28.97
C LYS A 133 -5.88 -3.18 28.75
N GLY A 134 -4.55 -3.17 28.76
CA GLY A 134 -3.72 -4.34 28.42
C GLY A 134 -2.78 -4.81 29.52
N GLY A 135 -2.84 -4.21 30.71
CA GLY A 135 -1.97 -4.56 31.83
C GLY A 135 -0.49 -4.18 31.62
N ALA A 136 -0.20 -3.17 30.80
CA ALA A 136 1.17 -2.72 30.58
C ALA A 136 1.68 -1.81 31.71
N GLY A 137 2.93 -2.02 32.12
CA GLY A 137 3.63 -1.16 33.07
C GLY A 137 4.13 0.17 32.49
N LYS A 138 5.03 0.82 33.23
CA LYS A 138 5.50 2.18 32.94
C LYS A 138 6.68 2.25 31.97
N GLU A 139 7.35 1.13 31.66
CA GLU A 139 8.51 1.17 30.78
C GLU A 139 8.14 1.61 29.36
N ILE A 140 8.96 2.50 28.78
CA ILE A 140 8.96 2.81 27.35
C ILE A 140 10.41 2.66 26.90
N LYS A 141 10.66 1.67 26.04
CA LYS A 141 12.00 1.28 25.57
C LYS A 141 12.03 1.21 24.06
N GLY A 142 13.22 1.29 23.46
CA GLY A 142 13.43 0.89 22.08
C GLY A 142 13.60 -0.63 21.99
N HIS A 143 13.38 -1.22 20.82
CA HIS A 143 13.69 -2.64 20.61
C HIS A 143 15.14 -2.98 21.01
N ARG A 144 16.09 -2.12 20.61
CA ARG A 144 17.51 -2.21 20.94
C ARG A 144 17.88 -2.23 22.43
N ASP A 145 17.00 -1.78 23.33
CA ASP A 145 17.28 -1.79 24.78
C ASP A 145 17.21 -3.20 25.40
N GLY A 146 16.90 -4.23 24.61
CA GLY A 146 17.03 -5.61 25.06
C GLY A 146 17.24 -6.62 23.94
N TYR A 147 17.60 -6.17 22.74
CA TYR A 147 17.89 -7.04 21.59
C TYR A 147 18.98 -6.39 20.74
N SER A 148 19.90 -7.17 20.16
CA SER A 148 20.95 -6.61 19.30
C SER A 148 20.39 -6.26 17.93
N THR A 149 20.03 -4.99 17.72
CA THR A 149 19.39 -4.50 16.49
C THR A 149 19.48 -2.98 16.39
N ASP A 150 19.39 -2.45 15.17
CA ASP A 150 19.21 -1.02 14.94
C ASP A 150 17.78 -0.54 15.19
N CYS A 151 16.80 -1.41 15.39
CA CYS A 151 15.43 -0.99 15.72
C CYS A 151 15.37 -0.23 17.07
N PRO A 152 14.69 0.93 17.19
CA PRO A 152 13.72 1.55 16.27
C PRO A 152 14.28 2.65 15.35
N GLY A 153 15.55 2.56 14.96
CA GLY A 153 16.23 3.62 14.23
C GLY A 153 16.58 4.81 15.11
N ALA A 154 17.54 5.63 14.67
CA ALA A 154 18.14 6.67 15.50
C ALA A 154 17.14 7.74 15.98
N LYS A 155 16.20 8.17 15.12
CA LYS A 155 15.27 9.28 15.41
C LYS A 155 14.22 8.90 16.45
N LEU A 156 13.52 7.77 16.26
CA LEU A 156 12.58 7.25 17.27
C LEU A 156 13.31 6.85 18.55
N TYR A 157 14.51 6.27 18.45
CA TYR A 157 15.27 5.89 19.64
C TYR A 157 15.66 7.11 20.48
N LYS A 158 16.11 8.20 19.85
CA LYS A 158 16.35 9.46 20.54
C LYS A 158 15.10 9.94 21.29
N TRP A 159 13.95 9.98 20.62
CA TRP A 159 12.70 10.35 21.26
C TRP A 159 12.33 9.45 22.46
N VAL A 160 12.55 8.13 22.36
CA VAL A 160 12.36 7.20 23.48
C VAL A 160 13.31 7.51 24.64
N LYS A 161 14.60 7.75 24.35
CA LYS A 161 15.61 8.10 25.35
C LYS A 161 15.32 9.43 26.05
N ASP A 162 14.66 10.36 25.35
CA ASP A 162 14.17 11.62 25.91
C ASP A 162 12.89 11.43 26.77
N GLY A 163 12.49 10.19 27.04
CA GLY A 163 11.34 9.84 27.88
C GLY A 163 10.03 9.65 27.11
N ALA A 164 10.09 9.57 25.77
CA ALA A 164 8.94 9.54 24.90
C ALA A 164 7.92 10.66 25.24
N PRO A 165 8.35 11.94 25.26
CA PRO A 165 7.47 13.05 25.57
C PRO A 165 6.37 13.11 24.51
N ARG A 166 5.14 13.31 24.96
CA ARG A 166 4.05 13.66 24.04
C ARG A 166 4.36 15.05 23.47
N PRO A 167 4.34 15.26 22.14
CA PRO A 167 4.57 16.60 21.57
C PRO A 167 3.62 17.64 22.18
N LYS A 168 4.07 18.91 22.21
CA LYS A 168 3.31 20.04 22.78
C LYS A 168 2.31 20.56 21.74
N GLY A 169 1.08 20.82 22.18
CA GLY A 169 -0.05 21.09 21.29
C GLY A 169 -0.76 19.78 20.91
N ASP A 170 -2.05 19.84 20.58
CA ASP A 170 -2.55 18.85 19.62
C ASP A 170 -1.77 19.08 18.33
N PRO A 171 -1.44 18.02 17.55
CA PRO A 171 -0.85 18.26 16.25
C PRO A 171 -1.79 19.21 15.56
N THR A 172 -1.33 20.43 15.24
CA THR A 172 -1.98 21.22 14.20
C THR A 172 -2.12 20.20 13.09
N PRO A 173 -3.35 19.82 12.69
CA PRO A 173 -3.47 19.14 11.44
C PRO A 173 -2.75 20.10 10.49
N GLU A 174 -1.63 19.69 9.90
CA GLU A 174 -1.38 20.19 8.55
C GLU A 174 -2.71 19.96 7.85
N PRO A 175 -3.33 21.04 7.32
CA PRO A 175 -4.74 21.07 7.03
C PRO A 175 -5.06 19.80 6.25
N VAL A 176 -5.75 18.87 6.91
CA VAL A 176 -6.44 17.81 6.20
C VAL A 176 -7.44 18.60 5.40
N PRO A 177 -7.30 18.68 4.06
CA PRO A 177 -8.24 19.45 3.28
C PRO A 177 -9.63 18.90 3.60
N ASP A 178 -10.50 19.81 4.01
CA ASP A 178 -11.89 19.52 4.36
C ASP A 178 -12.49 18.65 3.25
N PRO A 179 -13.09 17.48 3.54
CA PRO A 179 -13.62 16.59 2.50
C PRO A 179 -14.67 17.28 1.60
N GLU A 180 -15.26 18.40 2.03
CA GLU A 180 -16.14 19.21 1.18
C GLU A 180 -15.39 20.29 0.36
N THR A 181 -14.20 20.72 0.77
CA THR A 181 -13.36 21.65 -0.04
C THR A 181 -12.24 20.95 -0.84
N ALA A 182 -12.03 19.64 -0.62
CA ALA A 182 -11.19 18.77 -1.44
C ALA A 182 -11.95 18.15 -2.62
N ALA A 183 -13.10 18.71 -3.00
CA ALA A 183 -13.70 18.44 -4.30
C ALA A 183 -12.97 19.22 -5.40
N ALA A 184 -11.65 19.05 -5.53
CA ALA A 184 -11.16 18.77 -6.86
C ALA A 184 -11.52 17.31 -7.09
N ALA A 185 -12.75 17.06 -7.53
CA ALA A 185 -13.08 15.77 -8.13
C ALA A 185 -11.95 15.48 -9.12
N LEU A 186 -11.28 14.33 -8.96
CA LEU A 186 -10.30 13.82 -9.91
C LEU A 186 -10.76 14.21 -11.31
N THR A 187 -10.06 15.15 -11.93
CA THR A 187 -10.53 15.70 -13.18
C THR A 187 -10.22 14.66 -14.22
N LEU A 188 -11.27 14.08 -14.80
CA LEU A 188 -11.11 13.10 -15.87
C LEU A 188 -10.31 13.74 -17.00
N VAL A 189 -9.14 13.18 -17.28
CA VAL A 189 -8.25 13.61 -18.35
C VAL A 189 -8.50 12.79 -19.59
N LEU A 190 -8.78 11.50 -19.41
CA LEU A 190 -9.00 10.54 -20.50
C LEU A 190 -9.86 9.35 -20.00
N ASP A 191 -10.84 8.92 -20.79
CA ASP A 191 -11.65 7.72 -20.60
C ASP A 191 -11.81 7.01 -21.93
N LEU A 192 -11.15 5.86 -22.06
CA LEU A 192 -11.12 5.05 -23.27
C LEU A 192 -11.77 3.70 -23.03
N GLY A 193 -12.42 3.21 -24.06
CA GLY A 193 -13.03 1.88 -24.14
C GLY A 193 -12.52 1.08 -25.32
N THR A 194 -12.65 -0.23 -25.22
CA THR A 194 -12.52 -1.15 -26.35
C THR A 194 -13.87 -1.80 -26.59
N GLU A 195 -14.46 -1.50 -27.75
CA GLU A 195 -15.58 -2.24 -28.31
C GLU A 195 -15.10 -3.48 -29.06
N GLY A 196 -15.83 -4.58 -28.89
CA GLY A 196 -15.51 -5.87 -29.48
C GLY A 196 -14.52 -6.69 -28.64
N SER A 197 -14.28 -7.91 -29.09
CA SER A 197 -13.38 -8.85 -28.42
C SER A 197 -12.00 -8.85 -29.09
N VAL A 198 -10.94 -8.83 -28.28
CA VAL A 198 -9.57 -8.97 -28.78
C VAL A 198 -8.91 -10.23 -28.21
N THR A 199 -8.39 -11.08 -29.08
CA THR A 199 -7.70 -12.31 -28.68
C THR A 199 -6.23 -12.04 -28.38
N VAL A 200 -5.73 -12.61 -27.28
CA VAL A 200 -4.34 -12.55 -26.85
C VAL A 200 -3.79 -13.97 -26.81
N ALA A 201 -2.90 -14.27 -27.76
CA ALA A 201 -2.28 -15.59 -27.88
C ALA A 201 -1.40 -15.93 -26.64
N PRO A 202 -1.16 -17.22 -26.37
CA PRO A 202 -0.22 -17.66 -25.33
C PRO A 202 1.15 -16.98 -25.47
N GLY A 203 1.71 -16.51 -24.36
CA GLY A 203 2.99 -15.82 -24.33
C GLY A 203 2.99 -14.40 -24.92
N ALA A 204 1.90 -13.94 -25.51
CA ALA A 204 1.84 -12.63 -26.16
C ALA A 204 1.66 -11.51 -25.14
N ARG A 205 2.24 -10.34 -25.46
CA ARG A 205 1.92 -9.04 -24.87
C ARG A 205 1.17 -8.22 -25.90
N LEU A 206 -0.10 -7.93 -25.61
CA LEU A 206 -0.95 -7.12 -26.48
C LEU A 206 -1.19 -5.76 -25.82
N SER A 207 -0.89 -4.67 -26.54
CA SER A 207 -1.42 -3.35 -26.18
C SER A 207 -2.87 -3.25 -26.56
N ILE A 208 -3.71 -2.90 -25.59
CA ILE A 208 -5.16 -2.82 -25.79
C ILE A 208 -5.48 -1.71 -26.78
N PRO A 209 -6.18 -2.01 -27.89
CA PRO A 209 -6.63 -0.99 -28.82
C PRO A 209 -7.81 -0.23 -28.22
N TRP A 210 -7.75 1.10 -28.23
CA TRP A 210 -8.84 1.93 -27.75
C TRP A 210 -9.70 2.37 -28.93
N THR A 211 -10.81 1.66 -29.13
CA THR A 211 -11.72 1.90 -30.25
C THR A 211 -12.84 2.88 -29.93
N VAL A 212 -13.05 3.16 -28.65
CA VAL A 212 -14.05 4.13 -28.15
C VAL A 212 -13.37 5.15 -27.26
N GLU A 213 -13.70 6.42 -27.48
CA GLU A 213 -13.30 7.53 -26.63
C GLU A 213 -14.55 8.05 -25.91
N HIS A 214 -14.68 7.74 -24.62
CA HIS A 214 -15.80 8.20 -23.80
C HIS A 214 -15.59 9.65 -23.36
N ALA A 215 -14.33 10.05 -23.11
CA ALA A 215 -13.93 11.41 -22.83
C ALA A 215 -12.43 11.61 -23.09
N ASP A 216 -12.05 12.65 -23.83
CA ASP A 216 -10.67 13.13 -23.90
C ASP A 216 -10.62 14.67 -23.89
N PRO A 217 -11.04 15.32 -22.79
CA PRO A 217 -11.05 16.79 -22.70
C PRO A 217 -9.64 17.40 -22.86
N SER A 218 -8.59 16.60 -22.71
CA SER A 218 -7.20 17.04 -22.81
C SER A 218 -6.57 16.75 -24.17
N GLY A 219 -7.26 16.02 -25.07
CA GLY A 219 -6.77 15.64 -26.39
C GLY A 219 -5.45 14.87 -26.34
N LEU A 220 -5.36 13.87 -25.47
CA LEU A 220 -4.17 13.02 -25.26
C LEU A 220 -4.17 11.76 -26.13
N HIS A 221 -5.33 11.32 -26.61
CA HIS A 221 -5.49 10.11 -27.38
C HIS A 221 -5.73 10.41 -28.86
N ALA A 222 -5.23 9.53 -29.72
CA ALA A 222 -5.52 9.57 -31.14
C ALA A 222 -6.49 8.43 -31.46
N ALA A 223 -7.50 8.72 -32.27
CA ALA A 223 -8.54 7.75 -32.62
C ALA A 223 -7.95 6.39 -33.04
N LYS A 224 -8.46 5.30 -32.45
CA LYS A 224 -8.04 3.90 -32.69
C LYS A 224 -6.58 3.57 -32.33
N SER A 225 -5.85 4.48 -31.69
CA SER A 225 -4.51 4.23 -31.17
C SER A 225 -4.56 3.36 -29.90
N ALA A 226 -3.55 2.54 -29.67
CA ALA A 226 -3.35 1.88 -28.38
C ALA A 226 -2.64 2.80 -27.36
N ALA A 227 -2.02 3.87 -27.86
CA ALA A 227 -1.21 4.78 -27.06
C ALA A 227 -1.91 6.11 -26.80
N TRP A 228 -1.70 6.64 -25.60
CA TRP A 228 -2.00 8.04 -25.26
C TRP A 228 -0.71 8.80 -24.95
N LEU A 229 -0.73 10.09 -25.27
CA LEU A 229 0.42 10.97 -25.27
C LEU A 229 0.14 12.19 -24.37
N PRO A 230 0.61 12.17 -23.11
CA PRO A 230 0.57 13.34 -22.26
C PRO A 230 1.21 14.56 -22.96
N LYS A 231 0.67 15.73 -22.68
CA LYS A 231 1.17 17.02 -23.22
C LYS A 231 2.18 17.69 -22.29
N ALA A 232 2.15 17.34 -21.01
CA ALA A 232 3.07 17.84 -20.00
C ALA A 232 3.38 16.71 -19.00
N ALA A 233 4.49 16.85 -18.29
CA ALA A 233 4.85 15.90 -17.25
C ALA A 233 4.03 16.18 -15.98
N ASP A 234 3.28 15.19 -15.49
CA ASP A 234 2.48 15.32 -14.27
C ASP A 234 2.10 13.95 -13.67
N TRP A 235 1.70 13.96 -12.40
CA TRP A 235 1.11 12.81 -11.73
C TRP A 235 -0.32 12.59 -12.18
N HIS A 236 -0.64 11.35 -12.55
CA HIS A 236 -1.99 10.94 -12.93
C HIS A 236 -2.38 9.65 -12.21
N LEU A 237 -3.62 9.57 -11.74
CA LEU A 237 -4.23 8.31 -11.37
C LEU A 237 -4.65 7.58 -12.64
N VAL A 238 -4.03 6.43 -12.91
CA VAL A 238 -4.34 5.59 -14.05
C VAL A 238 -5.05 4.33 -13.56
N THR A 239 -6.25 4.09 -14.06
CA THR A 239 -7.05 2.88 -13.81
C THR A 239 -7.27 2.14 -15.12
N PHE A 240 -6.84 0.88 -15.17
CA PHE A 240 -7.08 -0.02 -16.30
C PHE A 240 -7.89 -1.22 -15.82
N SER A 241 -9.03 -1.46 -16.47
CA SER A 241 -9.82 -2.66 -16.29
C SER A 241 -10.04 -3.41 -17.59
N ALA A 242 -10.12 -4.74 -17.49
CA ALA A 242 -10.39 -5.62 -18.61
C ALA A 242 -11.24 -6.81 -18.15
N ILE A 243 -12.25 -7.16 -18.94
CA ILE A 243 -13.01 -8.39 -18.79
C ILE A 243 -12.38 -9.44 -19.70
N VAL A 244 -11.86 -10.51 -19.12
CA VAL A 244 -11.14 -11.56 -19.84
C VAL A 244 -11.88 -12.90 -19.74
N THR A 245 -11.99 -13.60 -20.86
CA THR A 245 -12.55 -14.95 -20.99
C THR A 245 -11.53 -15.90 -21.62
N GLY A 246 -11.80 -17.21 -21.57
CA GLY A 246 -10.98 -18.24 -22.22
C GLY A 246 -9.77 -18.72 -21.41
N HIS A 247 -9.39 -18.00 -20.35
CA HIS A 247 -8.32 -18.44 -19.46
C HIS A 247 -8.75 -19.66 -18.62
N GLN A 248 -7.83 -20.60 -18.42
CA GLN A 248 -8.03 -21.76 -17.55
C GLN A 248 -7.79 -21.40 -16.09
N LYS A 249 -8.31 -22.23 -15.19
CA LYS A 249 -8.08 -22.09 -13.75
C LYS A 249 -6.58 -22.24 -13.45
N GLY A 250 -5.99 -21.25 -12.79
CA GLY A 250 -4.58 -21.25 -12.40
C GLY A 250 -3.65 -20.58 -13.41
N GLU A 251 -4.13 -20.24 -14.62
CA GLU A 251 -3.31 -19.50 -15.60
C GLU A 251 -3.06 -18.06 -15.15
N ARG A 252 -1.89 -17.54 -15.52
CA ARG A 252 -1.46 -16.19 -15.14
C ARG A 252 -1.68 -15.23 -16.29
N LEU A 253 -2.32 -14.10 -15.98
CA LEU A 253 -2.42 -12.94 -16.84
C LEU A 253 -1.77 -11.76 -16.13
N LYS A 254 -1.17 -10.84 -16.88
CA LYS A 254 -0.64 -9.60 -16.29
C LYS A 254 -1.27 -8.40 -16.98
N LEU A 255 -1.91 -7.54 -16.21
CA LEU A 255 -2.33 -6.22 -16.68
C LEU A 255 -1.22 -5.22 -16.33
N VAL A 256 -0.80 -4.40 -17.29
CA VAL A 256 0.38 -3.54 -17.15
C VAL A 256 0.12 -2.17 -17.75
N ILE A 257 0.63 -1.12 -17.11
CA ILE A 257 0.81 0.20 -17.74
C ILE A 257 2.27 0.36 -18.15
N GLY A 258 2.52 0.42 -19.45
CA GLY A 258 3.84 0.53 -20.04
C GLY A 258 4.13 1.92 -20.60
N GLU A 259 5.40 2.33 -20.50
CA GLU A 259 5.98 3.51 -21.16
C GLU A 259 6.69 3.06 -22.44
N TYR A 260 6.48 3.81 -23.51
CA TYR A 260 6.96 3.56 -24.85
C TYR A 260 7.60 4.83 -25.43
N GLU A 261 8.48 4.66 -26.40
CA GLU A 261 8.91 5.78 -27.24
C GLU A 261 7.70 6.47 -27.89
N ARG A 262 7.73 7.81 -27.94
CA ARG A 262 6.58 8.62 -28.37
C ARG A 262 6.11 8.33 -29.79
N THR A 263 7.03 8.07 -30.71
CA THR A 263 6.76 7.80 -32.14
C THR A 263 7.05 6.36 -32.54
N GLY A 264 7.34 5.49 -31.57
CA GLY A 264 7.80 4.13 -31.78
C GLY A 264 6.93 3.06 -31.13
N ASN A 265 7.28 1.81 -31.38
CA ASN A 265 6.71 0.64 -30.71
C ASN A 265 7.67 0.04 -29.67
N ILE A 266 8.76 0.75 -29.36
CA ILE A 266 9.77 0.30 -28.41
C ILE A 266 9.26 0.60 -27.00
N ARG A 267 9.08 -0.46 -26.21
CA ARG A 267 8.75 -0.38 -24.79
C ARG A 267 10.01 -0.02 -24.00
N LEU A 268 9.91 1.02 -23.18
CA LEU A 268 10.99 1.48 -22.31
C LEU A 268 10.92 0.83 -20.93
N LYS A 269 9.76 0.88 -20.27
CA LYS A 269 9.56 0.30 -18.93
C LYS A 269 8.09 0.00 -18.61
N ASP A 270 7.87 -0.82 -17.59
CA ASP A 270 6.55 -1.04 -16.98
C ASP A 270 6.46 -0.18 -15.70
N HIS A 271 5.41 0.64 -15.54
CA HIS A 271 5.22 1.45 -14.34
C HIS A 271 4.62 0.65 -13.20
N PHE A 272 3.54 -0.08 -13.50
CA PHE A 272 2.92 -1.01 -12.59
C PHE A 272 2.21 -2.11 -13.36
N GLY A 273 2.03 -3.24 -12.71
CA GLY A 273 1.22 -4.33 -13.21
C GLY A 273 1.02 -5.41 -12.17
N GLU A 274 -0.10 -6.12 -12.27
CA GLU A 274 -0.47 -7.16 -11.33
C GLU A 274 -0.69 -8.47 -12.07
N ASP A 275 -0.13 -9.54 -11.52
CA ASP A 275 -0.49 -10.88 -11.92
C ASP A 275 -1.89 -11.20 -11.41
N LYS A 276 -2.74 -11.63 -12.33
CA LYS A 276 -4.09 -12.09 -12.07
C LYS A 276 -4.16 -13.58 -12.39
N ILE A 277 -4.70 -14.35 -11.46
CA ILE A 277 -4.90 -15.78 -11.63
C ILE A 277 -6.28 -15.99 -12.21
N GLY A 278 -6.33 -16.63 -13.38
CA GLY A 278 -7.56 -17.06 -14.01
C GLY A 278 -8.28 -18.10 -13.16
N HIS A 279 -9.60 -18.07 -13.16
CA HIS A 279 -10.43 -19.01 -12.40
C HIS A 279 -11.29 -19.93 -13.28
N GLY A 280 -11.09 -19.90 -14.61
CA GLY A 280 -11.85 -20.72 -15.56
C GLY A 280 -13.19 -20.11 -15.97
N THR A 281 -13.40 -18.82 -15.73
CA THR A 281 -14.67 -18.12 -15.97
C THR A 281 -14.40 -16.73 -16.56
N ARG A 282 -15.45 -16.06 -17.05
CA ARG A 282 -15.38 -14.63 -17.39
C ARG A 282 -15.02 -13.83 -16.14
N THR A 283 -13.85 -13.20 -16.13
CA THR A 283 -13.34 -12.48 -14.95
C THR A 283 -13.01 -11.03 -15.31
N GLU A 284 -13.42 -10.10 -14.45
CA GLU A 284 -12.99 -8.70 -14.54
C GLU A 284 -11.72 -8.51 -13.71
N HIS A 285 -10.71 -7.92 -14.34
CA HIS A 285 -9.47 -7.53 -13.71
C HIS A 285 -9.37 -6.02 -13.71
N THR A 286 -9.00 -5.44 -12.57
CA THR A 286 -8.71 -4.02 -12.44
C THR A 286 -7.34 -3.85 -11.80
N VAL A 287 -6.58 -2.88 -12.31
CA VAL A 287 -5.35 -2.36 -11.73
C VAL A 287 -5.42 -0.84 -11.69
N SER A 288 -4.86 -0.23 -10.66
CA SER A 288 -4.81 1.23 -10.54
C SER A 288 -3.51 1.67 -9.89
N GLY A 289 -2.98 2.79 -10.34
CA GLY A 289 -1.73 3.31 -9.82
C GLY A 289 -1.57 4.80 -10.12
N LEU A 290 -0.91 5.50 -9.21
CA LEU A 290 -0.47 6.87 -9.43
C LEU A 290 0.84 6.83 -10.22
N VAL A 291 0.84 7.39 -11.43
CA VAL A 291 1.95 7.35 -12.38
C VAL A 291 2.41 8.76 -12.71
N TRP A 292 3.72 8.98 -12.65
CA TRP A 292 4.33 10.17 -13.25
C TRP A 292 4.43 9.94 -14.75
N LEU A 293 3.57 10.62 -15.50
CA LEU A 293 3.56 10.55 -16.96
C LEU A 293 4.39 11.71 -17.50
N SER A 294 5.23 11.46 -18.50
CA SER A 294 6.03 12.48 -19.18
C SER A 294 5.38 12.88 -20.50
N GLY A 295 5.55 14.15 -20.89
CA GLY A 295 5.20 14.63 -22.24
C GLY A 295 6.11 14.07 -23.34
N ASP A 296 7.23 13.42 -23.01
CA ASP A 296 8.22 12.96 -23.98
C ASP A 296 7.99 11.52 -24.45
N HIS A 297 7.02 10.82 -23.86
CA HIS A 297 6.79 9.39 -24.07
C HIS A 297 5.34 9.08 -24.43
N GLY A 298 5.12 7.89 -24.98
CA GLY A 298 3.79 7.33 -25.14
C GLY A 298 3.50 6.26 -24.10
N TYR A 299 2.23 6.10 -23.75
CA TYR A 299 1.82 5.16 -22.73
C TYR A 299 0.76 4.21 -23.27
N ARG A 300 0.82 2.94 -22.87
CA ARG A 300 -0.10 1.88 -23.31
C ARG A 300 -0.53 1.03 -22.12
N ALA A 301 -1.76 0.51 -22.17
CA ALA A 301 -2.18 -0.54 -21.26
C ALA A 301 -2.08 -1.87 -21.99
N ASP A 302 -1.35 -2.79 -21.39
CA ASP A 302 -1.06 -4.08 -22.00
C ASP A 302 -1.65 -5.21 -21.18
N LEU A 303 -2.09 -6.26 -21.89
CA LEU A 303 -2.33 -7.57 -21.32
C LEU A 303 -1.22 -8.52 -21.77
N VAL A 304 -0.57 -9.17 -20.81
CA VAL A 304 0.39 -10.24 -21.06
C VAL A 304 -0.26 -11.57 -20.69
N ASN A 305 -0.35 -12.48 -21.65
CA ASN A 305 -0.87 -13.82 -21.43
C ASN A 305 0.30 -14.76 -21.09
N HIS A 306 0.39 -15.19 -19.82
CA HIS A 306 1.35 -16.21 -19.38
C HIS A 306 0.73 -17.61 -19.33
N GLY A 307 -0.52 -17.77 -19.78
CA GLY A 307 -1.22 -19.06 -19.91
C GLY A 307 -0.76 -19.87 -21.12
N ALA A 308 -1.24 -21.10 -21.19
CA ALA A 308 -0.99 -22.02 -22.30
C ALA A 308 -2.01 -21.85 -23.43
N GLU A 309 -3.19 -21.30 -23.14
CA GLU A 309 -4.26 -21.10 -24.11
C GLU A 309 -4.49 -19.62 -24.47
N SER A 310 -5.12 -19.38 -25.62
CA SER A 310 -5.50 -18.02 -26.02
C SER A 310 -6.59 -17.49 -25.11
N VAL A 311 -6.47 -16.23 -24.70
CA VAL A 311 -7.51 -15.54 -23.93
C VAL A 311 -8.17 -14.46 -24.76
N THR A 312 -9.39 -14.09 -24.38
CA THR A 312 -10.14 -13.04 -25.08
C THR A 312 -10.45 -11.91 -24.12
N VAL A 313 -10.00 -10.71 -24.45
CA VAL A 313 -10.44 -9.46 -23.81
C VAL A 313 -11.80 -9.12 -24.40
N ALA A 314 -12.88 -9.38 -23.66
CA ALA A 314 -14.25 -9.14 -24.11
C ALA A 314 -14.64 -7.66 -24.07
N SER A 315 -14.00 -6.90 -23.17
CA SER A 315 -14.10 -5.43 -23.09
C SER A 315 -12.95 -4.90 -22.22
N ALA A 316 -12.53 -3.68 -22.45
CA ALA A 316 -11.52 -3.00 -21.63
C ALA A 316 -11.88 -1.52 -21.45
N ARG A 317 -11.44 -0.94 -20.33
CA ARG A 317 -11.60 0.48 -20.03
C ARG A 317 -10.34 1.04 -19.39
N LEU A 318 -9.92 2.21 -19.86
CA LEU A 318 -8.81 2.98 -19.30
C LEU A 318 -9.35 4.33 -18.85
N ARG A 319 -9.13 4.69 -17.58
CA ARG A 319 -9.45 6.01 -17.05
C ARG A 319 -8.19 6.65 -16.48
N ILE A 320 -7.98 7.90 -16.84
CA ILE A 320 -6.88 8.72 -16.36
C ILE A 320 -7.49 9.97 -15.77
N ALA A 321 -7.10 10.27 -14.53
CA ALA A 321 -7.50 11.49 -13.87
C ALA A 321 -6.29 12.18 -13.24
N ARG A 322 -6.41 13.49 -13.10
CA ARG A 322 -5.45 14.37 -12.43
C ARG A 322 -6.13 15.08 -11.25
#